data_AF-A0AA39N5P1-F1
#
_entry.id   AF-A0AA39N5P1-F1
#
_cell.length_a   1.000
_cell.length_b   1.000
_cell.length_c   1.000
_cell.angle_alpha   90.00
_cell.angle_beta   90.00
_cell.angle_gamma   90.00
#
_symmetry.space_group_name_H-M   'P 1'
#
loop_
_entity.id
_entity.type
_entity.pdbx_description
1 polymer ?
#
loop_
_entity_poly.entity_id
_entity_poly.type
_entity_poly.pdbx_seq_one_letter_code
_entity_poly.pdbx_strand_id
1 'polypeptide(L)'
;MAEQHPRTLYTKELIHKGRGYPFWYPEPDSSASAEFKERGIYPGDVGILNNDGGFNFLFNIFGDANGRIDERRVPPGFQPLPEPTSRDVQISPAHGDVLKSQHVSCREVSAGASAQGLQSIQVDAGVSFDVSIMEASAAILFLPNCSTKYEALNKAPIKDYAQ
;
A
#
# COMPACT_ATOMS: atom_id res chain seq x y z
N MET A 1 -12.97 27.62 -0.32
CA MET A 1 -11.97 26.75 0.32
C MET A 1 -11.47 25.79 -0.74
N ALA A 2 -10.16 25.66 -0.94
CA ALA A 2 -9.65 24.71 -1.93
C ALA A 2 -9.99 23.28 -1.47
N GLU A 3 -10.64 22.53 -2.34
CA GLU A 3 -10.98 21.12 -2.12
C GLU A 3 -9.67 20.33 -1.92
N GLN A 4 -9.46 19.77 -0.74
CA GLN A 4 -8.27 18.97 -0.47
C GLN A 4 -8.45 17.59 -1.10
N HIS A 5 -7.54 17.20 -2.00
CA HIS A 5 -7.56 15.88 -2.62
C HIS A 5 -7.47 14.78 -1.54
N PRO A 6 -8.28 13.71 -1.59
CA PRO A 6 -8.31 12.65 -0.56
C PRO A 6 -6.92 12.08 -0.21
N ARG A 7 -6.06 11.88 -1.21
CA ARG A 7 -4.64 11.49 -1.04
C ARG A 7 -3.85 12.43 -0.12
N THR A 8 -4.01 13.74 -0.30
CA THR A 8 -3.30 14.75 0.48
C THR A 8 -3.74 14.71 1.93
N LEU A 9 -5.05 14.61 2.16
CA LEU A 9 -5.59 14.47 3.50
C LEU A 9 -5.12 13.18 4.16
N TYR A 10 -5.23 12.05 3.47
CA TYR A 10 -4.79 10.75 3.97
C TYR A 10 -3.31 10.77 4.36
N THR A 11 -2.46 11.30 3.48
CA THR A 11 -1.02 11.43 3.76
C THR A 11 -0.80 12.28 5.00
N LYS A 12 -1.40 13.47 5.09
CA LYS A 12 -1.25 14.37 6.24
C LYS A 12 -1.63 13.67 7.55
N GLU A 13 -2.73 12.94 7.54
CA GLU A 13 -3.27 12.25 8.71
C GLU A 13 -2.43 11.04 9.16
N LEU A 14 -1.82 10.29 8.23
CA LEU A 14 -1.11 9.04 8.54
C LEU A 14 0.40 9.09 8.39
N ILE A 15 1.00 10.14 7.84
CA ILE A 15 2.46 10.22 7.63
C ILE A 15 3.23 10.09 8.95
N HIS A 16 2.68 10.61 10.04
CA HIS A 16 3.24 10.52 11.40
C HIS A 16 3.29 9.07 11.93
N LYS A 17 2.53 8.15 11.36
CA LYS A 17 2.59 6.71 11.68
C LYS A 17 3.75 6.00 10.96
N GLY A 18 4.51 6.70 10.12
CA GLY A 18 5.64 6.13 9.39
C GLY A 18 5.24 5.08 8.35
N ARG A 19 3.98 5.10 7.88
CA ARG A 19 3.44 4.12 6.92
C ARG A 19 3.55 4.55 5.45
N GLY A 20 4.14 5.72 5.19
CA GLY A 20 4.38 6.23 3.83
C GLY A 20 3.15 6.87 3.20
N TYR A 21 3.12 6.88 1.86
CA TYR A 21 2.05 7.45 1.06
C TYR A 21 1.10 6.34 0.57
N PRO A 22 -0.22 6.56 0.59
CA PRO A 22 -1.15 5.62 -0.03
C PRO A 22 -1.01 5.67 -1.56
N PHE A 23 -1.13 4.51 -2.19
CA PHE A 23 -1.48 4.43 -3.61
C PHE A 23 -3.00 4.38 -3.69
N TRP A 24 -3.58 5.41 -4.29
CA TRP A 24 -5.03 5.60 -4.32
C TRP A 24 -5.70 4.70 -5.36
N TYR A 25 -4.98 4.39 -6.44
CA TYR A 25 -5.37 3.44 -7.48
C TYR A 25 -4.23 2.42 -7.67
N PRO A 26 -4.06 1.47 -6.73
CA PRO A 26 -2.95 0.53 -6.77
C PRO A 26 -3.07 -0.48 -7.94
N GLU A 27 -4.23 -0.54 -8.60
CA GLU A 27 -4.45 -1.45 -9.71
C GLU A 27 -3.45 -1.20 -10.85
N PRO A 28 -2.88 -2.26 -11.43
CA PRO A 28 -2.05 -2.14 -12.61
C PRO A 28 -2.82 -1.48 -13.74
N ASP A 29 -2.13 -0.61 -14.49
CA ASP A 29 -2.66 -0.08 -15.75
C ASP A 29 -3.05 -1.24 -16.70
N SER A 30 -4.09 -1.02 -17.50
CA SER A 30 -4.50 -1.93 -18.58
C SER A 30 -3.35 -2.34 -19.52
N SER A 31 -2.34 -1.48 -19.66
CA SER A 31 -1.13 -1.69 -20.47
C SER A 31 -0.03 -2.50 -19.78
N ALA A 32 -0.17 -2.80 -18.48
CA ALA A 32 0.78 -3.63 -17.75
C ALA A 32 0.79 -5.07 -18.27
N SER A 33 1.94 -5.74 -18.14
CA SER A 33 2.09 -7.14 -18.50
C SER A 33 1.15 -8.03 -17.69
N ALA A 34 0.75 -9.18 -18.26
CA ALA A 34 -0.08 -10.15 -17.54
C ALA A 34 0.59 -10.62 -16.24
N GLU A 35 1.90 -10.82 -16.28
CA GLU A 35 2.71 -11.23 -15.13
C GLU A 35 2.71 -10.20 -14.01
N PHE A 36 2.88 -8.90 -14.32
CA PHE A 36 2.78 -7.84 -13.31
C PHE A 36 1.35 -7.71 -12.75
N LYS A 37 0.32 -7.89 -13.59
CA LYS A 37 -1.07 -7.87 -13.14
C LYS A 37 -1.38 -9.00 -12.17
N GLU A 38 -0.83 -10.18 -12.40
CA GLU A 38 -1.02 -11.35 -11.54
C GLU A 38 -0.23 -11.22 -10.23
N ARG A 39 1.04 -10.79 -10.30
CA ARG A 39 1.90 -10.61 -9.13
C ARG A 39 1.50 -9.41 -8.26
N GLY A 40 1.00 -8.35 -8.89
CA GLY A 40 0.76 -7.05 -8.25
C GLY A 40 2.06 -6.30 -7.94
N ILE A 41 1.95 -5.30 -7.05
CA ILE A 41 3.08 -4.52 -6.54
C ILE A 41 3.87 -5.36 -5.53
N TYR A 42 5.19 -5.33 -5.61
CA TYR A 42 6.10 -6.08 -4.76
C TYR A 42 7.24 -5.19 -4.24
N PRO A 43 7.82 -5.48 -3.05
CA PRO A 43 9.03 -4.80 -2.60
C PRO A 43 10.14 -4.80 -3.66
N GLY A 44 10.78 -3.65 -3.85
CA GLY A 44 11.81 -3.45 -4.86
C GLY A 44 11.29 -2.98 -6.22
N ASP A 45 9.97 -2.90 -6.43
CA ASP A 45 9.40 -2.29 -7.62
C ASP A 45 9.78 -0.81 -7.70
N VAL A 46 10.30 -0.42 -8.86
CA VAL A 46 10.57 0.97 -9.24
C VAL A 46 9.48 1.39 -10.21
N GLY A 47 8.90 2.57 -9.97
CA GLY A 47 7.81 3.07 -10.80
C GLY A 47 7.58 4.56 -10.63
N ILE A 48 6.67 5.08 -11.45
CA ILE A 48 6.26 6.48 -11.44
C ILE A 48 4.90 6.57 -10.76
N LEU A 49 4.81 7.39 -9.71
CA LEU A 49 3.53 7.77 -9.12
C LEU A 49 2.87 8.83 -10.00
N ASN A 50 1.73 8.47 -10.59
CA ASN A 50 0.97 9.39 -11.43
C ASN A 50 0.08 10.30 -10.56
N ASN A 51 -0.41 11.39 -11.17
CA ASN A 51 -1.22 12.39 -10.45
C ASN A 51 -2.56 11.85 -9.97
N ASP A 52 -3.10 10.85 -10.67
CA ASP A 52 -4.36 10.21 -10.30
C ASP A 52 -4.19 9.32 -9.05
N GLY A 53 -2.96 8.93 -8.71
CA GLY A 53 -2.65 8.13 -7.53
C GLY A 53 -2.40 6.65 -7.82
N GLY A 54 -2.20 6.31 -9.09
CA GLY A 54 -1.70 5.01 -9.52
C GLY A 54 -0.19 4.93 -9.63
N PHE A 55 0.29 3.71 -9.86
CA PHE A 55 1.71 3.36 -9.91
C PHE A 55 2.06 2.71 -11.25
N ASN A 56 2.85 3.43 -12.06
CA ASN A 56 3.32 2.93 -13.34
C ASN A 56 4.64 2.17 -13.12
N PHE A 57 4.55 0.84 -13.07
CA PHE A 57 5.71 -0.03 -12.93
C PHE A 57 6.73 0.15 -14.06
N LEU A 58 8.02 0.16 -13.69
CA LEU A 58 9.14 0.21 -14.62
C LEU A 58 9.92 -1.10 -14.60
N PHE A 59 10.53 -1.45 -13.46
CA PHE A 59 11.30 -2.68 -13.26
C PHE A 59 11.37 -2.99 -11.75
N ASN A 60 11.80 -4.18 -11.37
CA ASN A 60 12.10 -4.52 -9.98
C ASN A 60 13.61 -4.58 -9.76
N ILE A 61 14.12 -3.98 -8.67
CA ILE A 61 15.57 -3.96 -8.38
C ILE A 61 16.17 -5.35 -8.10
N PHE A 62 15.35 -6.35 -7.82
CA PHE A 62 15.75 -7.75 -7.63
C PHE A 62 15.51 -8.61 -8.89
N GLY A 63 14.81 -8.08 -9.90
CA GLY A 63 14.46 -8.79 -11.12
C GLY A 63 15.61 -8.83 -12.13
N ASP A 64 15.79 -9.96 -12.82
CA ASP A 64 16.82 -10.10 -13.84
C ASP A 64 16.57 -9.13 -15.00
N ALA A 65 17.62 -8.40 -15.42
CA ALA A 65 17.58 -7.48 -16.55
C ALA A 65 17.19 -8.16 -17.87
N ASN A 66 17.37 -9.49 -17.95
CA ASN A 66 17.04 -10.33 -19.11
C ASN A 66 15.67 -11.02 -18.98
N GLY A 67 14.87 -10.68 -17.96
CA GLY A 67 13.49 -11.13 -17.81
C GLY A 67 12.55 -10.37 -18.75
N ARG A 68 11.63 -11.10 -19.40
CA ARG A 68 10.68 -10.58 -20.43
C ARG A 68 9.80 -9.41 -19.99
N ILE A 69 9.75 -9.09 -18.69
CA ILE A 69 9.00 -7.94 -18.14
C ILE A 69 9.78 -6.63 -18.32
N ASP A 70 11.11 -6.66 -18.24
CA ASP A 70 11.94 -5.52 -17.84
C ASP A 70 12.85 -4.96 -18.96
N GLU A 71 13.00 -5.70 -20.06
CA GLU A 71 13.98 -5.40 -21.14
C GLU A 71 13.87 -4.00 -21.78
N ARG A 72 12.73 -3.31 -21.62
CA ARG A 72 12.52 -1.96 -22.19
C ARG A 72 12.50 -0.81 -21.17
N ARG A 73 12.64 -1.08 -19.88
CA ARG A 73 12.45 -0.07 -18.83
C ARG A 73 13.58 -0.01 -17.79
N VAL A 74 14.55 -0.92 -17.85
CA VAL A 74 15.76 -0.84 -17.01
C VAL A 74 16.75 0.23 -17.52
N PRO A 75 17.38 1.02 -16.64
CA PRO A 75 18.43 1.96 -17.02
C PRO A 75 19.67 1.25 -17.60
N PRO A 76 20.45 1.92 -18.48
CA PRO A 76 21.75 1.40 -18.92
C PRO A 76 22.67 1.12 -17.73
N GLY A 77 23.28 -0.06 -17.70
CA GLY A 77 24.18 -0.48 -16.62
C GLY A 77 23.46 -0.95 -15.34
N PHE A 78 22.14 -1.15 -15.38
CA PHE A 78 21.39 -1.76 -14.29
C PHE A 78 22.00 -3.13 -13.91
N GLN A 79 22.25 -3.31 -12.60
CA GLN A 79 22.71 -4.57 -12.02
C GLN A 79 21.75 -4.97 -10.91
N PRO A 80 20.97 -6.05 -11.05
CA PRO A 80 20.00 -6.41 -10.02
C PRO A 80 20.67 -6.72 -8.68
N LEU A 81 20.00 -6.33 -7.59
CA LEU A 81 20.34 -6.77 -6.25
C LEU A 81 20.00 -8.27 -6.10
N PRO A 82 20.70 -9.01 -5.23
CA PRO A 82 20.32 -10.37 -4.88
C PRO A 82 18.87 -10.43 -4.38
N GLU A 83 18.14 -11.47 -4.77
CA GLU A 83 16.76 -11.65 -4.30
C GLU A 83 16.68 -11.62 -2.77
N PRO A 84 15.69 -10.91 -2.20
CA PRO A 84 15.56 -10.78 -0.76
C PRO A 84 15.18 -12.13 -0.15
N THR A 85 15.86 -12.49 0.94
CA THR A 85 15.52 -13.69 1.71
C THR A 85 14.46 -13.37 2.77
N SER A 86 13.98 -14.39 3.47
CA SER A 86 13.11 -14.21 4.65
C SER A 86 13.76 -13.42 5.80
N ARG A 87 15.09 -13.19 5.75
CA ARG A 87 15.81 -12.29 6.68
C ARG A 87 15.75 -10.82 6.24
N ASP A 88 15.50 -10.57 4.96
CA ASP A 88 15.49 -9.24 4.37
C ASP A 88 14.08 -8.68 4.26
N VAL A 89 13.09 -9.55 3.98
CA VAL A 89 11.68 -9.19 3.88
C VAL A 89 10.83 -10.15 4.71
N GLN A 90 10.01 -9.57 5.60
CA GLN A 90 8.97 -10.29 6.32
C GLN A 90 7.64 -10.14 5.59
N ILE A 91 6.99 -11.27 5.32
CA ILE A 91 5.64 -11.32 4.76
C ILE A 91 4.72 -11.83 5.87
N SER A 92 3.67 -11.07 6.18
CA SER A 92 2.68 -11.47 7.18
C SER A 92 1.26 -11.17 6.69
N PRO A 93 0.27 -11.96 7.11
CA PRO A 93 -1.12 -11.55 7.01
C PRO A 93 -1.33 -10.17 7.65
N ALA A 94 -2.21 -9.37 7.08
CA ALA A 94 -2.62 -8.06 7.62
C ALA A 94 -4.14 -8.00 7.82
N HIS A 95 -4.78 -9.16 8.01
CA HIS A 95 -6.23 -9.29 8.13
C HIS A 95 -6.73 -8.55 9.38
N GLY A 96 -7.78 -7.73 9.22
CA GLY A 96 -8.40 -7.01 10.33
C GLY A 96 -7.57 -5.86 10.90
N ASP A 97 -6.39 -5.57 10.34
CA ASP A 97 -5.62 -4.40 10.72
C ASP A 97 -6.29 -3.13 10.19
N VAL A 98 -6.41 -2.13 11.07
CA VAL A 98 -6.96 -0.81 10.73
C VAL A 98 -5.88 0.24 10.93
N LEU A 99 -5.41 0.86 9.84
CA LEU A 99 -4.57 2.05 9.92
C LEU A 99 -5.47 3.26 10.03
N LYS A 100 -5.29 4.08 11.08
CA LYS A 100 -6.17 5.21 11.35
C LYS A 100 -5.43 6.39 11.97
N SER A 101 -5.98 7.59 11.78
CA SER A 101 -5.54 8.80 12.49
C SER A 101 -5.57 8.57 14.00
N GLN A 102 -4.72 9.29 14.74
CA GLN A 102 -4.61 9.16 16.19
C GLN A 102 -5.94 9.42 16.94
N HIS A 103 -6.80 10.29 16.41
CA HIS A 103 -8.09 10.72 16.97
C HIS A 103 -9.29 9.93 16.44
N VAL A 104 -9.04 8.79 15.78
CA VAL A 104 -10.09 7.89 15.29
C VAL A 104 -10.15 6.64 16.17
N SER A 105 -11.36 6.34 16.65
CA SER A 105 -11.68 5.04 17.23
C SER A 105 -12.40 4.18 16.20
N CYS A 106 -11.99 2.91 16.10
CA CYS A 106 -12.64 1.91 15.26
C CYS A 106 -12.84 0.67 16.11
N ARG A 107 -14.04 0.11 16.06
CA ARG A 107 -14.39 -1.14 16.72
C ARG A 107 -14.98 -2.09 15.69
N GLU A 108 -14.38 -3.26 15.54
CA GLU A 108 -14.96 -4.33 14.73
C GLU A 108 -16.27 -4.81 15.39
N VAL A 109 -17.31 -4.97 14.58
CA VAL A 109 -18.62 -5.46 15.00
C VAL A 109 -19.13 -6.47 13.98
N SER A 110 -19.90 -7.45 14.44
CA SER A 110 -20.58 -8.39 13.56
C SER A 110 -21.62 -7.66 12.70
N ALA A 111 -21.78 -8.11 11.45
CA ALA A 111 -22.78 -7.54 10.55
C ALA A 111 -24.18 -7.49 11.20
N GLY A 112 -24.73 -6.29 11.30
CA GLY A 112 -26.05 -6.03 11.91
C GLY A 112 -26.04 -5.64 13.40
N ALA A 113 -24.88 -5.66 14.07
CA ALA A 113 -24.74 -5.32 15.50
C ALA A 113 -24.15 -3.92 15.75
N SER A 114 -24.48 -2.94 14.91
CA SER A 114 -23.97 -1.57 15.06
C SER A 114 -24.57 -0.86 16.28
N ALA A 115 -23.73 -0.14 17.04
CA ALA A 115 -24.20 0.63 18.19
C ALA A 115 -24.94 1.91 17.74
N GLN A 116 -26.02 2.27 18.42
CA GLN A 116 -26.75 3.51 18.14
C GLN A 116 -25.83 4.74 18.25
N GLY A 117 -25.75 5.53 17.17
CA GLY A 117 -25.01 6.79 17.13
C GLY A 117 -23.59 6.72 16.53
N LEU A 118 -23.13 5.54 16.09
CA LEU A 118 -21.88 5.39 15.35
C LEU A 118 -22.14 5.15 13.86
N GLN A 119 -21.18 5.56 13.03
CA GLN A 119 -21.19 5.22 11.61
C GLN A 119 -20.59 3.82 11.43
N SER A 120 -21.33 2.92 10.77
CA SER A 120 -20.87 1.57 10.49
C SER A 120 -20.38 1.46 9.04
N ILE A 121 -19.14 1.01 8.86
CA ILE A 121 -18.50 0.82 7.55
C ILE A 121 -18.36 -0.68 7.30
N GLN A 122 -18.96 -1.15 6.20
CA GLN A 122 -18.77 -2.52 5.71
C GLN A 122 -17.50 -2.58 4.86
N VAL A 123 -16.60 -3.51 5.15
CA VAL A 123 -15.32 -3.64 4.43
C VAL A 123 -15.27 -4.94 3.62
N ASP A 124 -15.84 -6.02 4.16
CA ASP A 124 -15.90 -7.34 3.53
C ASP A 124 -17.15 -8.09 4.01
N ALA A 125 -17.45 -9.25 3.41
CA ALA A 125 -18.55 -10.11 3.79
C ALA A 125 -18.47 -10.49 5.28
N GLY A 126 -19.35 -9.87 6.08
CA GLY A 126 -19.47 -10.15 7.51
C GLY A 126 -18.58 -9.29 8.42
N VAL A 127 -17.72 -8.41 7.88
CA VAL A 127 -16.85 -7.53 8.67
C VAL A 127 -17.34 -6.09 8.58
N SER A 128 -17.73 -5.55 9.73
CA SER A 128 -18.18 -4.17 9.88
C SER A 128 -17.33 -3.46 10.93
N PHE A 129 -17.13 -2.16 10.76
CA PHE A 129 -16.48 -1.33 11.77
C PHE A 129 -17.37 -0.17 12.18
N ASP A 130 -17.61 -0.02 13.47
CA ASP A 130 -18.16 1.20 14.03
C ASP A 130 -17.03 2.22 14.21
N VAL A 131 -17.23 3.41 13.66
CA VAL A 131 -16.22 4.48 13.61
C VAL A 131 -16.71 5.70 14.38
N SER A 132 -15.81 6.25 15.20
CA SER A 132 -15.99 7.54 15.88
C SER A 132 -14.82 8.46 15.53
N ILE A 133 -15.16 9.67 15.06
CA ILE A 133 -14.21 10.70 14.64
C ILE A 133 -14.47 11.93 15.51
N MET A 134 -13.44 12.41 16.20
CA MET A 134 -13.56 13.56 17.10
C MET A 134 -13.13 14.89 16.45
N GLU A 135 -12.55 14.84 15.25
CA GLU A 135 -12.02 16.01 14.54
C GLU A 135 -12.67 16.22 13.17
N ALA A 136 -12.45 17.40 12.58
CA ALA A 136 -12.99 17.75 11.27
C ALA A 136 -12.36 16.95 10.11
N SER A 137 -11.21 16.31 10.33
CA SER A 137 -10.55 15.45 9.36
C SER A 137 -10.02 14.17 10.01
N ALA A 138 -10.06 13.09 9.24
CA ALA A 138 -9.55 11.79 9.63
C ALA A 138 -9.20 10.97 8.39
N ALA A 139 -8.30 10.00 8.56
CA ALA A 139 -8.00 8.99 7.57
C ALA A 139 -8.07 7.61 8.20
N ILE A 140 -8.64 6.67 7.46
CA ILE A 140 -8.79 5.26 7.86
C ILE A 140 -8.52 4.40 6.62
N LEU A 141 -7.73 3.35 6.80
CA LEU A 141 -7.56 2.27 5.84
C LEU A 141 -7.90 0.96 6.54
N PHE A 142 -8.93 0.32 6.02
CA PHE A 142 -9.32 -1.02 6.42
C PHE A 142 -8.67 -2.03 5.49
N LEU A 143 -8.01 -3.03 6.06
CA LEU A 143 -7.37 -4.10 5.32
C LEU A 143 -8.31 -5.33 5.29
N PRO A 144 -8.80 -5.75 4.11
CA PRO A 144 -9.68 -6.92 3.99
C PRO A 144 -9.00 -8.22 4.44
N ASN A 145 -9.82 -9.28 4.61
CA ASN A 145 -9.42 -10.60 5.13
C ASN A 145 -8.42 -11.38 4.25
N CYS A 146 -7.96 -10.80 3.15
CA CYS A 146 -6.91 -11.36 2.29
C CYS A 146 -5.72 -10.39 2.10
N SER A 147 -5.62 -9.36 2.94
CA SER A 147 -4.50 -8.41 2.88
C SER A 147 -3.20 -9.03 3.37
N THR A 148 -2.11 -8.74 2.64
CA THR A 148 -0.75 -9.15 2.97
C THR A 148 0.12 -7.93 3.20
N LYS A 149 0.91 -7.96 4.27
CA LYS A 149 1.91 -6.94 4.58
C LYS A 149 3.29 -7.47 4.24
N TYR A 150 4.05 -6.64 3.53
CA TYR A 150 5.46 -6.85 3.23
C TYR A 150 6.28 -5.81 4.00
N GLU A 151 7.24 -6.25 4.79
CA GLU A 151 8.11 -5.38 5.59
C GLU A 151 9.57 -5.68 5.31
N ALA A 152 10.27 -4.72 4.69
CA ALA A 152 11.71 -4.79 4.50
C ALA A 152 12.43 -4.57 5.85
N LEU A 153 13.05 -5.64 6.35
CA LEU A 153 13.82 -5.66 7.60
C LEU A 153 15.22 -5.09 7.40
N ASN A 154 15.85 -5.43 6.27
CA ASN A 154 17.18 -4.94 5.91
C ASN A 154 17.10 -3.96 4.73
N LYS A 155 17.17 -2.66 5.05
CA LYS A 155 17.06 -1.59 4.04
C LYS A 155 18.42 -1.08 3.57
N ALA A 156 19.53 -1.54 4.13
CA ALA A 156 20.85 -1.02 3.81
C ALA A 156 21.24 -1.27 2.33
N PRO A 157 21.09 -2.49 1.76
CA PRO A 157 21.44 -2.72 0.36
C PRO A 157 20.64 -1.85 -0.61
N ILE A 158 19.34 -1.66 -0.33
CA ILE A 158 18.46 -0.82 -1.17
C ILE A 158 18.90 0.65 -1.10
N LYS A 159 19.34 1.13 0.06
CA LYS A 159 19.81 2.51 0.23
C LYS A 159 21.13 2.74 -0.49
N ASP A 160 22.07 1.82 -0.36
CA ASP A 160 23.38 1.92 -1.01
C ASP A 160 23.23 1.84 -2.53
N TYR A 161 22.27 1.07 -3.02
CA TYR A 161 21.95 0.95 -4.45
C TYR A 161 21.32 2.22 -5.05
N ALA A 162 20.75 3.09 -4.22
CA ALA A 162 20.07 4.32 -4.66
C ALA A 162 20.96 5.58 -4.64
N GLN A 163 22.24 5.45 -4.25
CA GLN A 163 23.22 6.53 -4.20
C GLN A 163 23.98 6.70 -5.51
#